data_AF-A0A958C8J9-F1
#
_entry.id   AF-A0A958C8J9-F1
#
_cell.length_a   1.000
_cell.length_b   1.000
_cell.length_c   1.000
_cell.angle_alpha   90.00
_cell.angle_beta   90.00
_cell.angle_gamma   90.00
#
_symmetry.space_group_name_H-M   'P 1'
#
loop_
_entity.id
_entity.type
_entity.pdbx_description
1 polymer ?
#
loop_
_entity_poly.entity_id
_entity_poly.type
_entity_poly.pdbx_seq_one_letter_code
_entity_poly.pdbx_strand_id
1 'polypeptide(L)'
;MTTDGPVAGVSPRSGRPYGLWKLARAAWIAVTLLVLALELGGISALFALQHARFGESLSDAGISPAVVAGLVVVANLVVVLAHLAVATLIYLRRPRDPVALLVAYTLVTNGALLPLVFTFESAAVAPAVQLGLNLVVFLGLVTSVATLYVFPDGRFVPRWTPVLLAVWTLGGFLAIFFPASPVSPASWPLALQLVILAVWVGTGLYAQLFRFGNAAGAVEQQQIKWAGLGLLAAAVTPLVYFLPNVILTTVDVSGLPNLLVNRIGPALFAVPVLAGVLLLLLMRVMSLLFPISFGVAILRYRLWDIDLVINRTLVYGSLTGAVVAIYVLIVSGLS
;
A
#
# COMPACT_ATOMS: atom_id res chain seq x y z
N MET A 1 -46.19 33.08 22.86
CA MET A 1 -45.07 32.20 23.26
C MET A 1 -45.65 30.80 23.39
N THR A 2 -45.29 29.76 22.67
CA THR A 2 -44.34 29.50 21.59
C THR A 2 -44.90 28.27 20.87
N THR A 3 -45.00 28.33 19.55
CA THR A 3 -45.45 27.22 18.69
C THR A 3 -44.26 26.30 18.42
N ASP A 4 -44.28 25.08 18.95
CA ASP A 4 -43.32 24.04 18.60
C ASP A 4 -43.64 23.48 17.20
N GLY A 5 -42.85 23.91 16.22
CA GLY A 5 -42.86 23.34 14.88
C GLY A 5 -42.10 22.01 14.84
N PRO A 6 -42.51 21.04 14.01
CA PRO A 6 -41.81 19.76 13.90
C PRO A 6 -40.42 19.97 13.29
N VAL A 7 -39.40 19.44 13.99
CA VAL A 7 -38.01 19.38 13.56
C VAL A 7 -37.94 18.66 12.21
N ALA A 8 -37.47 19.37 11.18
CA ALA A 8 -37.27 18.84 9.84
C ALA A 8 -36.29 17.65 9.89
N GLY A 9 -36.82 16.45 9.72
CA GLY A 9 -36.04 15.26 9.47
C GLY A 9 -35.17 15.46 8.23
N VAL A 10 -33.86 15.36 8.41
CA VAL A 10 -32.88 15.29 7.32
C VAL A 10 -33.29 14.14 6.42
N SER A 11 -33.73 14.46 5.21
CA SER A 11 -34.03 13.45 4.20
C SER A 11 -32.75 12.68 3.85
N PRO A 12 -32.80 11.34 3.76
CA PRO A 12 -31.68 10.59 3.22
C PRO A 12 -31.55 10.97 1.75
N ARG A 13 -30.36 11.42 1.33
CA ARG A 13 -29.99 11.56 -0.09
C ARG A 13 -30.08 10.19 -0.77
N SER A 14 -31.29 9.82 -1.16
CA SER A 14 -31.68 8.57 -1.79
C SER A 14 -31.72 8.80 -3.30
N GLY A 15 -30.57 8.64 -3.94
CA GLY A 15 -30.48 8.81 -5.40
C GLY A 15 -29.50 7.88 -6.10
N ARG A 16 -28.69 7.10 -5.38
CA ARG A 16 -27.84 6.09 -6.03
C ARG A 16 -28.60 4.77 -6.09
N PRO A 17 -28.82 4.19 -7.28
CA PRO A 17 -29.58 2.95 -7.42
C PRO A 17 -28.91 1.86 -6.59
N TYR A 18 -29.71 1.19 -5.75
CA TYR A 18 -29.30 0.13 -4.84
C TYR A 18 -28.40 -0.94 -5.50
N GLY A 19 -28.54 -1.16 -6.81
CA GLY A 19 -27.69 -2.05 -7.61
C GLY A 19 -26.21 -1.64 -7.67
N LEU A 20 -25.88 -0.35 -7.77
CA LEU A 20 -24.48 0.11 -7.85
C LEU A 20 -23.70 -0.22 -6.58
N TRP A 21 -24.35 -0.13 -5.41
CA TRP A 21 -23.72 -0.48 -4.15
C TRP A 21 -23.47 -1.98 -4.00
N LYS A 22 -24.37 -2.83 -4.52
CA LYS A 22 -24.14 -4.27 -4.56
C LYS A 22 -22.94 -4.61 -5.44
N LEU A 23 -22.85 -4.00 -6.63
CA LEU A 23 -21.74 -4.21 -7.55
C LEU A 23 -20.41 -3.74 -6.95
N ALA A 24 -20.37 -2.54 -6.36
CA ALA A 24 -19.15 -2.03 -5.73
C ALA A 24 -18.68 -2.91 -4.56
N ARG A 25 -19.60 -3.52 -3.82
CA ARG A 25 -19.27 -4.45 -2.73
C ARG A 25 -18.81 -5.81 -3.24
N ALA A 26 -19.45 -6.34 -4.28
CA ALA A 26 -19.05 -7.59 -4.91
C ALA A 26 -17.65 -7.45 -5.54
N ALA A 27 -17.38 -6.33 -6.19
CA ALA A 27 -16.07 -6.00 -6.73
C ALA A 27 -15.00 -5.90 -5.63
N TRP A 28 -15.35 -5.39 -4.43
CA TRP A 28 -14.39 -5.30 -3.32
C TRP A 28 -13.98 -6.69 -2.83
N ILE A 29 -14.96 -7.60 -2.72
CA ILE A 29 -14.72 -9.00 -2.38
C ILE A 29 -13.84 -9.65 -3.46
N ALA A 30 -14.17 -9.47 -4.74
CA ALA A 30 -13.41 -10.04 -5.84
C ALA A 30 -11.95 -9.55 -5.86
N VAL A 31 -11.71 -8.25 -5.67
CA VAL A 31 -10.36 -7.69 -5.57
C VAL A 31 -9.61 -8.23 -4.36
N THR A 32 -10.28 -8.38 -3.21
CA THR A 32 -9.68 -8.94 -2.00
C THR A 32 -9.27 -10.40 -2.20
N LEU A 33 -10.12 -11.20 -2.83
CA LEU A 33 -9.82 -12.60 -3.16
C LEU A 33 -8.70 -12.71 -4.19
N LEU A 34 -8.67 -11.82 -5.19
CA LEU A 34 -7.59 -11.75 -6.17
C LEU A 34 -6.25 -11.43 -5.48
N VAL A 35 -6.22 -10.43 -4.61
CA VAL A 35 -5.03 -10.08 -3.82
C VAL A 35 -4.55 -11.27 -3.00
N LEU A 36 -5.46 -11.93 -2.26
CA LEU A 36 -5.10 -13.11 -1.46
C LEU A 36 -4.55 -14.25 -2.34
N ALA A 37 -5.16 -14.52 -3.49
CA ALA A 37 -4.70 -15.57 -4.39
C ALA A 37 -3.30 -15.28 -4.96
N LEU A 38 -3.04 -14.03 -5.36
CA LEU A 38 -1.74 -13.62 -5.89
C LEU A 38 -0.65 -13.64 -4.80
N GLU A 39 -0.96 -13.17 -3.59
CA GLU A 39 -0.03 -13.19 -2.45
C GLU A 39 0.32 -14.62 -2.05
N LEU A 40 -0.69 -15.47 -1.81
CA LEU A 40 -0.49 -16.87 -1.41
C LEU A 40 0.25 -17.67 -2.50
N GLY A 41 -0.10 -17.46 -3.77
CA GLY A 41 0.58 -18.09 -4.90
C GLY A 41 2.01 -17.59 -5.12
N GLY A 42 2.34 -16.38 -4.62
CA GLY A 42 3.65 -15.76 -4.75
C GLY A 42 4.63 -16.09 -3.61
N ILE A 43 4.19 -16.72 -2.51
CA ILE A 43 5.04 -16.94 -1.32
C ILE A 43 6.31 -17.72 -1.65
N SER A 44 6.18 -18.86 -2.34
CA SER A 44 7.31 -19.72 -2.69
C SER A 44 8.26 -19.01 -3.66
N ALA A 45 7.71 -18.30 -4.65
CA ALA A 45 8.47 -17.51 -5.60
C ALA A 45 9.25 -16.38 -4.90
N LEU A 46 8.61 -15.67 -3.96
CA LEU A 46 9.26 -14.63 -3.17
C LEU A 46 10.39 -15.20 -2.33
N PHE A 47 10.16 -16.32 -1.62
CA PHE A 47 11.19 -16.97 -0.82
C PHE A 47 12.40 -17.35 -1.67
N ALA A 48 12.17 -18.05 -2.79
CA ALA A 48 13.21 -18.45 -3.72
C ALA A 48 13.97 -17.25 -4.30
N LEU A 49 13.25 -16.19 -4.69
CA LEU A 49 13.84 -14.96 -5.20
C LEU A 49 14.76 -14.29 -4.17
N GLN A 50 14.31 -14.13 -2.92
CA GLN A 50 15.14 -13.50 -1.88
C GLN A 50 16.32 -14.39 -1.47
N HIS A 51 16.12 -15.70 -1.41
CA HIS A 51 17.17 -16.67 -1.12
C HIS A 51 18.27 -16.63 -2.19
N ALA A 52 17.89 -16.57 -3.47
CA ALA A 52 18.82 -16.44 -4.58
C ALA A 52 19.50 -15.05 -4.61
N ARG A 53 18.73 -13.97 -4.44
CA ARG A 53 19.22 -12.59 -4.53
C ARG A 53 20.34 -12.27 -3.56
N PHE A 54 20.30 -12.84 -2.35
CA PHE A 54 21.27 -12.56 -1.29
C PHE A 54 22.10 -13.79 -0.88
N GLY A 55 21.95 -14.92 -1.57
CA GLY A 55 22.47 -16.23 -1.16
C GLY A 55 23.98 -16.26 -0.92
N GLU A 56 24.76 -15.90 -1.94
CA GLU A 56 26.22 -15.92 -1.89
C GLU A 56 26.74 -14.91 -0.86
N SER A 57 26.32 -13.65 -0.95
CA SER A 57 26.80 -12.58 -0.07
C SER A 57 26.46 -12.78 1.40
N LEU A 58 25.29 -13.36 1.73
CA LEU A 58 24.94 -13.67 3.11
C LEU A 58 25.72 -14.88 3.63
N SER A 59 25.91 -15.91 2.80
CA SER A 59 26.68 -17.10 3.18
C SER A 59 28.14 -16.75 3.48
N ASP A 60 28.74 -15.89 2.66
CA ASP A 60 30.10 -15.36 2.87
C ASP A 60 30.23 -14.54 4.17
N ALA A 61 29.14 -13.94 4.61
CA ALA A 61 29.05 -13.20 5.88
C ALA A 61 28.70 -14.10 7.09
N GLY A 62 28.53 -15.42 6.88
CA GLY A 62 28.10 -16.36 7.91
C GLY A 62 26.63 -16.23 8.31
N ILE A 63 25.80 -15.58 7.48
CA ILE A 63 24.36 -15.37 7.71
C ILE A 63 23.58 -16.35 6.83
N SER A 64 22.61 -17.06 7.42
CA SER A 64 21.76 -17.99 6.66
C SER A 64 20.86 -17.23 5.67
N PRO A 65 20.96 -17.47 4.35
CA PRO A 65 20.08 -16.83 3.36
C PRO A 65 18.61 -17.22 3.53
N ALA A 66 18.35 -18.46 4.00
CA ALA A 66 17.00 -18.94 4.27
C ALA A 66 16.31 -18.13 5.38
N VAL A 67 17.05 -17.72 6.41
CA VAL A 67 16.52 -16.89 7.50
C VAL A 67 16.11 -15.51 6.96
N VAL A 68 16.96 -14.88 6.15
CA VAL A 68 16.65 -13.56 5.56
C VAL A 68 15.46 -13.64 4.60
N ALA A 69 15.43 -14.64 3.72
CA ALA A 69 14.30 -14.87 2.82
C ALA A 69 12.99 -15.07 3.60
N GLY A 70 13.02 -15.90 4.65
CA GLY A 70 11.89 -16.12 5.55
C GLY A 70 11.42 -14.83 6.24
N LEU A 71 12.35 -14.02 6.77
CA LEU A 71 12.03 -12.73 7.39
C LEU A 71 11.32 -11.78 6.42
N VAL A 72 11.77 -11.71 5.16
CA VAL A 72 11.14 -10.89 4.13
C VAL A 72 9.71 -11.37 3.83
N VAL A 73 9.50 -12.69 3.70
CA VAL A 73 8.17 -13.29 3.50
C VAL A 73 7.25 -12.97 4.67
N VAL A 74 7.71 -13.16 5.91
CA VAL A 74 6.93 -12.85 7.12
C VAL A 74 6.55 -11.37 7.15
N ALA A 75 7.51 -10.48 6.92
CA ALA A 75 7.26 -9.04 6.89
C ALA A 75 6.23 -8.67 5.81
N ASN A 76 6.26 -9.35 4.65
CA ASN A 76 5.27 -9.19 3.59
C ASN A 76 3.86 -9.57 4.05
N LEU A 77 3.73 -10.77 4.65
CA LEU A 77 2.45 -11.26 5.17
C LEU A 77 1.89 -10.36 6.26
N VAL A 78 2.72 -9.87 7.16
CA VAL A 78 2.30 -8.93 8.21
C VAL A 78 1.73 -7.64 7.61
N VAL A 79 2.37 -7.09 6.58
CA VAL A 79 1.88 -5.89 5.87
C VAL A 79 0.51 -6.16 5.25
N VAL A 80 0.40 -7.22 4.45
CA VAL A 80 -0.86 -7.57 3.75
C VAL A 80 -1.97 -7.82 4.76
N LEU A 81 -1.73 -8.64 5.79
CA LEU A 81 -2.74 -8.98 6.79
C LEU A 81 -3.18 -7.76 7.61
N ALA A 82 -2.27 -6.86 7.98
CA ALA A 82 -2.62 -5.64 8.70
C ALA A 82 -3.54 -4.73 7.86
N HIS A 83 -3.24 -4.56 6.57
CA HIS A 83 -4.08 -3.82 5.65
C HIS A 83 -5.45 -4.47 5.45
N LEU A 84 -5.48 -5.78 5.20
CA LEU A 84 -6.71 -6.55 5.03
C LEU A 84 -7.59 -6.51 6.29
N ALA A 85 -7.00 -6.57 7.48
CA ALA A 85 -7.74 -6.51 8.73
C ALA A 85 -8.48 -5.16 8.87
N VAL A 86 -7.80 -4.04 8.67
CA VAL A 86 -8.41 -2.70 8.74
C VAL A 86 -9.40 -2.47 7.60
N ALA A 87 -9.08 -2.92 6.39
CA ALA A 87 -9.98 -2.81 5.25
C ALA A 87 -11.29 -3.59 5.46
N THR A 88 -11.19 -4.82 5.95
CA THR A 88 -12.34 -5.69 6.25
C THR A 88 -13.18 -5.09 7.37
N LEU A 89 -12.55 -4.58 8.43
CA LEU A 89 -13.23 -3.87 9.50
C LEU A 89 -14.06 -2.69 8.96
N ILE A 90 -13.46 -1.84 8.13
CA ILE A 90 -14.14 -0.70 7.51
C ILE A 90 -15.29 -1.18 6.61
N TYR A 91 -15.05 -2.17 5.76
CA TYR A 91 -16.05 -2.74 4.86
C TYR A 91 -17.27 -3.28 5.61
N LEU A 92 -17.06 -4.02 6.70
CA LEU A 92 -18.13 -4.63 7.49
C LEU A 92 -18.92 -3.58 8.28
N ARG A 93 -18.26 -2.53 8.78
CA ARG A 93 -18.90 -1.51 9.62
C ARG A 93 -19.57 -0.40 8.81
N ARG A 94 -19.04 -0.06 7.63
CA ARG A 94 -19.59 1.00 6.76
C ARG A 94 -19.75 0.57 5.29
N PRO A 95 -20.51 -0.50 4.99
CA PRO A 95 -20.62 -1.06 3.64
C PRO A 95 -21.37 -0.18 2.62
N ARG A 96 -22.08 0.87 3.08
CA ARG A 96 -22.87 1.79 2.24
C ARG A 96 -22.30 3.20 2.20
N ASP A 97 -21.11 3.40 2.78
CA ASP A 97 -20.41 4.68 2.74
C ASP A 97 -19.42 4.67 1.57
N PRO A 98 -19.53 5.59 0.59
CA PRO A 98 -18.64 5.61 -0.58
C PRO A 98 -17.18 5.80 -0.20
N VAL A 99 -16.90 6.67 0.78
CA VAL A 99 -15.54 7.02 1.13
C VAL A 99 -14.92 5.92 1.98
N ALA A 100 -15.71 5.34 2.89
CA ALA A 100 -15.25 4.19 3.65
C ALA A 100 -14.95 2.99 2.74
N LEU A 101 -15.81 2.72 1.76
CA LEU A 101 -15.57 1.65 0.78
C LEU A 101 -14.34 1.97 -0.10
N LEU A 102 -14.17 3.20 -0.54
CA LEU A 102 -12.96 3.63 -1.27
C LEU A 102 -11.69 3.40 -0.44
N VAL A 103 -11.67 3.81 0.83
CA VAL A 103 -10.54 3.56 1.73
C VAL A 103 -10.30 2.07 1.93
N ALA A 104 -11.36 1.26 2.04
CA ALA A 104 -11.22 -0.19 2.12
C ALA A 104 -10.60 -0.78 0.84
N TYR A 105 -10.94 -0.26 -0.35
CA TYR A 105 -10.22 -0.63 -1.58
C TYR A 105 -8.76 -0.23 -1.52
N THR A 106 -8.48 1.03 -1.16
CA THR A 106 -7.12 1.57 -1.07
C THR A 106 -6.25 0.74 -0.14
N LEU A 107 -6.76 0.34 1.03
CA LEU A 107 -6.05 -0.50 1.98
C LEU A 107 -5.76 -1.89 1.38
N VAL A 108 -6.76 -2.57 0.78
CA VAL A 108 -6.56 -3.90 0.17
C VAL A 108 -5.49 -3.85 -0.92
N THR A 109 -5.58 -2.89 -1.83
CA THR A 109 -4.69 -2.84 -3.00
C THR A 109 -3.31 -2.29 -2.66
N ASN A 110 -3.20 -1.26 -1.80
CA ASN A 110 -1.88 -0.73 -1.39
C ASN A 110 -1.14 -1.67 -0.46
N GLY A 111 -1.87 -2.41 0.39
CA GLY A 111 -1.28 -3.43 1.25
C GLY A 111 -0.57 -4.52 0.47
N ALA A 112 -0.99 -4.78 -0.78
CA ALA A 112 -0.41 -5.78 -1.67
C ALA A 112 0.44 -5.19 -2.82
N LEU A 113 0.34 -3.88 -3.10
CA LEU A 113 0.95 -3.28 -4.29
C LEU A 113 2.48 -3.50 -4.34
N LEU A 114 3.21 -3.07 -3.32
CA LEU A 114 4.67 -3.25 -3.26
C LEU A 114 5.06 -4.73 -3.08
N PRO A 115 4.44 -5.48 -2.14
CA PRO A 115 4.60 -6.94 -2.05
C PRO A 115 4.55 -7.68 -3.38
N LEU A 116 3.51 -7.48 -4.17
CA LEU A 116 3.29 -8.16 -5.45
C LEU A 116 4.29 -7.71 -6.51
N VAL A 117 4.58 -6.41 -6.60
CA VAL A 117 5.58 -5.87 -7.55
C VAL A 117 6.95 -6.51 -7.30
N PHE A 118 7.39 -6.60 -6.05
CA PHE A 118 8.69 -7.20 -5.73
C PHE A 118 8.72 -8.72 -5.87
N THR A 119 7.59 -9.39 -5.63
CA THR A 119 7.50 -10.85 -5.75
C THR A 119 7.61 -11.30 -7.21
N PHE A 120 7.01 -10.54 -8.13
CA PHE A 120 6.90 -10.91 -9.54
C PHE A 120 7.79 -10.07 -10.49
N GLU A 121 8.68 -9.23 -9.95
CA GLU A 121 9.52 -8.28 -10.72
C GLU A 121 10.27 -8.93 -11.89
N SER A 122 10.76 -10.17 -11.70
CA SER A 122 11.58 -10.91 -12.68
C SER A 122 10.94 -12.23 -13.12
N ALA A 123 9.69 -12.49 -12.72
CA ALA A 123 9.03 -13.75 -12.98
C ALA A 123 8.27 -13.72 -14.31
N ALA A 124 8.55 -14.68 -15.19
CA ALA A 124 7.66 -14.98 -16.31
C ALA A 124 6.39 -15.65 -15.76
N VAL A 125 5.29 -14.91 -15.73
CA VAL A 125 4.01 -15.41 -15.23
C VAL A 125 3.01 -15.65 -16.35
N ALA A 126 2.03 -16.51 -16.11
CA ALA A 126 0.93 -16.73 -17.03
C ALA A 126 0.17 -15.41 -17.32
N PRO A 127 -0.38 -15.20 -18.53
CA PRO A 127 -1.07 -13.96 -18.89
C PRO A 127 -2.20 -13.57 -17.93
N ALA A 128 -2.93 -14.55 -17.39
CA ALA A 128 -3.99 -14.31 -16.42
C ALA A 128 -3.45 -13.76 -15.08
N VAL A 129 -2.29 -14.25 -14.62
CA VAL A 129 -1.61 -13.75 -13.42
C VAL A 129 -1.13 -12.33 -13.65
N GLN A 130 -0.50 -12.06 -14.81
CA GLN A 130 -0.07 -10.70 -15.17
C GLN A 130 -1.25 -9.72 -15.20
N LEU A 131 -2.38 -10.12 -15.77
CA LEU A 131 -3.59 -9.31 -15.78
C LEU A 131 -4.08 -9.01 -14.36
N GLY A 132 -4.06 -10.01 -13.47
CA GLY A 132 -4.38 -9.84 -12.05
C GLY A 132 -3.45 -8.84 -11.35
N LEU A 133 -2.14 -8.96 -11.54
CA LEU A 133 -1.13 -8.03 -11.01
C LEU A 133 -1.39 -6.60 -11.51
N ASN A 134 -1.58 -6.43 -12.82
CA ASN A 134 -1.86 -5.14 -13.45
C ASN A 134 -3.13 -4.49 -12.88
N LEU A 135 -4.20 -5.26 -12.68
CA LEU A 135 -5.44 -4.77 -12.07
C LEU A 135 -5.24 -4.31 -10.62
N VAL A 136 -4.53 -5.08 -9.80
CA VAL A 136 -4.25 -4.70 -8.40
C VAL A 136 -3.40 -3.44 -8.32
N VAL A 137 -2.33 -3.35 -9.12
CA VAL A 137 -1.45 -2.17 -9.17
C VAL A 137 -2.23 -0.95 -9.65
N PHE A 138 -2.97 -1.07 -10.74
CA PHE A 138 -3.79 0.02 -11.29
C PHE A 138 -4.80 0.54 -10.26
N LEU A 139 -5.56 -0.37 -9.64
CA LEU A 139 -6.52 -0.02 -8.60
C LEU A 139 -5.83 0.63 -7.39
N GLY A 140 -4.67 0.11 -6.96
CA GLY A 140 -3.88 0.69 -5.87
C GLY A 140 -3.49 2.13 -6.13
N LEU A 141 -2.92 2.41 -7.30
CA LEU A 141 -2.52 3.75 -7.69
C LEU A 141 -3.71 4.72 -7.79
N VAL A 142 -4.81 4.28 -8.42
CA VAL A 142 -6.00 5.13 -8.61
C VAL A 142 -6.70 5.40 -7.29
N THR A 143 -6.92 4.37 -6.46
CA THR A 143 -7.66 4.50 -5.20
C THR A 143 -6.88 5.29 -4.15
N SER A 144 -5.54 5.23 -4.14
CA SER A 144 -4.69 6.08 -3.29
C SER A 144 -4.86 7.56 -3.59
N VAL A 145 -4.73 7.95 -4.87
CA VAL A 145 -4.89 9.34 -5.29
C VAL A 145 -6.33 9.81 -5.10
N ALA A 146 -7.31 8.97 -5.44
CA ALA A 146 -8.72 9.27 -5.18
C ALA A 146 -8.98 9.52 -3.69
N THR A 147 -8.42 8.69 -2.79
CA THR A 147 -8.54 8.85 -1.34
C THR A 147 -7.96 10.19 -0.90
N LEU A 148 -6.76 10.56 -1.38
CA LEU A 148 -6.15 11.87 -1.10
C LEU A 148 -7.00 13.05 -1.57
N TYR A 149 -7.81 12.90 -2.62
CA TYR A 149 -8.62 14.00 -3.13
C TYR A 149 -10.02 14.09 -2.54
N VAL A 150 -10.56 13.02 -1.96
CA VAL A 150 -11.95 13.00 -1.48
C VAL A 150 -12.09 12.78 0.02
N PHE A 151 -11.08 12.26 0.71
CA PHE A 151 -11.14 12.00 2.14
C PHE A 151 -11.24 13.31 2.96
N PRO A 152 -12.05 13.35 4.05
CA PRO A 152 -12.85 12.25 4.64
C PRO A 152 -14.31 12.15 4.18
N ASP A 153 -14.84 13.18 3.51
CA ASP A 153 -16.27 13.41 3.33
C ASP A 153 -16.78 13.13 1.89
N GLY A 154 -15.88 12.78 0.98
CA GLY A 154 -16.18 12.39 -0.40
C GLY A 154 -16.24 13.57 -1.36
N ARG A 155 -15.99 14.79 -0.89
CA ARG A 155 -16.01 15.99 -1.73
C ARG A 155 -14.64 16.23 -2.34
N PHE A 156 -14.62 16.66 -3.59
CA PHE A 156 -13.40 17.12 -4.24
C PHE A 156 -13.12 18.57 -3.86
N VAL A 157 -12.13 18.75 -2.99
CA VAL A 157 -11.66 20.04 -2.53
C VAL A 157 -10.13 19.99 -2.55
N PRO A 158 -9.46 20.81 -3.38
CA PRO A 158 -10.01 21.82 -4.33
C PRO A 158 -10.81 21.25 -5.52
N ARG A 159 -11.62 22.09 -6.18
CA ARG A 159 -12.52 21.68 -7.29
C ARG A 159 -11.80 21.23 -8.58
N TRP A 160 -10.50 21.48 -8.72
CA TRP A 160 -9.71 21.02 -9.87
C TRP A 160 -9.24 19.56 -9.73
N THR A 161 -9.26 19.01 -8.51
CA THR A 161 -8.78 17.64 -8.23
C THR A 161 -9.49 16.51 -9.00
N PRO A 162 -10.79 16.60 -9.39
CA PRO A 162 -11.41 15.56 -10.22
C PRO A 162 -10.75 15.43 -11.60
N VAL A 163 -10.33 16.55 -12.20
CA VAL A 163 -9.68 16.55 -13.51
C VAL A 163 -8.33 15.84 -13.42
N LEU A 164 -7.56 16.13 -12.37
CA LEU A 164 -6.30 15.44 -12.13
C LEU A 164 -6.55 13.93 -11.87
N LEU A 165 -7.56 13.57 -11.08
CA LEU A 165 -7.89 12.15 -10.91
C LEU A 165 -8.21 11.45 -12.23
N ALA A 166 -8.94 12.10 -13.12
CA ALA A 166 -9.26 11.56 -14.45
C ALA A 166 -7.99 11.37 -15.30
N VAL A 167 -7.08 12.35 -15.30
CA VAL A 167 -5.78 12.27 -15.99
C VAL A 167 -4.94 11.12 -15.42
N TRP A 168 -4.83 10.99 -14.10
CA TRP A 168 -4.11 9.89 -13.44
C TRP A 168 -4.69 8.53 -13.79
N THR A 169 -6.02 8.43 -13.78
CA THR A 169 -6.72 7.17 -14.08
C THR A 169 -6.50 6.76 -15.53
N LEU A 170 -6.65 7.69 -16.49
CA LEU A 170 -6.43 7.39 -17.90
C LEU A 170 -4.95 7.11 -18.20
N GLY A 171 -4.04 7.95 -17.69
CA GLY A 171 -2.61 7.79 -17.87
C GLY A 171 -2.10 6.47 -17.27
N GLY A 172 -2.53 6.13 -16.04
CA GLY A 172 -2.19 4.87 -15.39
C GLY A 172 -2.75 3.66 -16.13
N PHE A 173 -3.97 3.75 -16.66
CA PHE A 173 -4.56 2.69 -17.48
C PHE A 173 -3.71 2.45 -18.74
N LEU A 174 -3.39 3.51 -19.48
CA LEU A 174 -2.54 3.41 -20.67
C LEU A 174 -1.14 2.89 -20.32
N ALA A 175 -0.52 3.38 -19.25
CA ALA A 175 0.81 2.97 -18.82
C ALA A 175 0.91 1.49 -18.44
N ILE A 176 -0.11 0.95 -17.76
CA ILE A 176 -0.10 -0.41 -17.19
C ILE A 176 -0.59 -1.45 -18.21
N PHE A 177 -1.64 -1.15 -18.96
CA PHE A 177 -2.24 -2.11 -19.90
C PHE A 177 -1.68 -1.99 -21.32
N PHE A 178 -1.02 -0.88 -21.65
CA PHE A 178 -0.38 -0.64 -22.94
C PHE A 178 1.06 -0.16 -22.72
N PRO A 179 1.99 -1.04 -22.31
CA PRO A 179 3.36 -0.65 -21.94
C PRO A 179 4.17 -0.02 -23.08
N ALA A 180 3.76 -0.22 -24.34
CA ALA A 180 4.33 0.47 -25.50
C ALA A 180 3.85 1.93 -25.68
N SER A 181 2.90 2.38 -24.85
CA SER A 181 2.39 3.75 -24.92
C SER A 181 3.44 4.77 -24.47
N PRO A 182 3.45 5.99 -25.02
CA PRO A 182 4.41 7.03 -24.63
C PRO A 182 4.20 7.54 -23.20
N VAL A 183 3.10 7.14 -22.54
CA VAL A 183 2.81 7.46 -21.15
C VAL A 183 3.26 6.37 -20.17
N SER A 184 3.86 5.29 -20.67
CA SER A 184 4.44 4.25 -19.81
C SER A 184 5.79 4.69 -19.23
N PRO A 185 5.97 4.63 -17.89
CA PRO A 185 7.23 4.97 -17.24
C PRO A 185 8.44 4.16 -17.72
N ALA A 186 8.22 2.97 -18.29
CA ALA A 186 9.29 2.11 -18.79
C ALA A 186 10.19 2.80 -19.82
N SER A 187 9.65 3.77 -20.57
CA SER A 187 10.37 4.55 -21.59
C SER A 187 10.93 5.88 -21.07
N TRP A 188 10.59 6.26 -19.84
CA TRP A 188 10.88 7.58 -19.31
C TRP A 188 12.22 7.62 -18.57
N PRO A 189 12.99 8.72 -18.70
CA PRO A 189 14.11 8.98 -17.82
C PRO A 189 13.67 8.95 -16.36
N LEU A 190 14.50 8.39 -15.49
CA LEU A 190 14.21 8.24 -14.06
C LEU A 190 13.82 9.56 -13.37
N ALA A 191 14.47 10.67 -13.75
CA ALA A 191 14.12 11.99 -13.24
C ALA A 191 12.65 12.37 -13.52
N LEU A 192 12.14 12.05 -14.72
CA LEU A 192 10.74 12.30 -15.07
C LEU A 192 9.79 11.42 -14.26
N GLN A 193 10.14 10.15 -14.01
CA GLN A 193 9.36 9.26 -13.16
C GLN A 193 9.24 9.80 -11.73
N LEU A 194 10.35 10.28 -11.16
CA LEU A 194 10.38 10.87 -9.83
C LEU A 194 9.59 12.19 -9.75
N VAL A 195 9.70 13.04 -10.78
CA VAL A 195 8.90 14.29 -10.86
C VAL A 195 7.42 13.97 -10.91
N ILE A 196 7.00 13.02 -11.74
CA ILE A 196 5.58 12.64 -11.87
C ILE A 196 5.08 12.07 -10.54
N LEU A 197 5.83 11.16 -9.91
CA LEU A 197 5.49 10.64 -8.59
C LEU A 197 5.35 11.78 -7.56
N ALA A 198 6.32 12.70 -7.50
CA ALA A 198 6.29 13.84 -6.60
C ALA A 198 5.11 14.79 -6.87
N VAL A 199 4.72 15.01 -8.13
CA VAL A 199 3.57 15.84 -8.51
C VAL A 199 2.25 15.20 -8.03
N TRP A 200 2.07 13.89 -8.22
CA TRP A 200 0.83 13.21 -7.81
C TRP A 200 0.70 13.12 -6.29
N VAL A 201 1.80 12.80 -5.60
CA VAL A 201 1.83 12.86 -4.13
C VAL A 201 1.58 14.29 -3.68
N GLY A 202 2.33 15.26 -4.20
CA GLY A 202 2.28 16.67 -3.80
C GLY A 202 0.90 17.31 -4.00
N THR A 203 0.22 17.04 -5.11
CA THR A 203 -1.15 17.55 -5.33
C THR A 203 -2.16 16.94 -4.36
N GLY A 204 -2.02 15.66 -4.02
CA GLY A 204 -2.85 15.01 -3.00
C GLY A 204 -2.63 15.60 -1.60
N LEU A 205 -1.38 15.83 -1.24
CA LEU A 205 -1.03 16.50 0.03
C LEU A 205 -1.54 17.93 0.09
N TYR A 206 -1.33 18.67 -1.00
CA TYR A 206 -1.87 20.02 -1.13
C TYR A 206 -3.39 20.02 -0.97
N ALA A 207 -4.11 19.07 -1.59
CA ALA A 207 -5.56 18.99 -1.46
C ALA A 207 -6.01 18.76 0.00
N GLN A 208 -5.32 17.88 0.73
CA GLN A 208 -5.59 17.62 2.14
C GLN A 208 -5.27 18.83 3.03
N LEU A 209 -4.14 19.51 2.81
CA LEU A 209 -3.75 20.72 3.54
C LEU A 209 -4.69 21.89 3.25
N PHE A 210 -5.06 22.07 1.98
CA PHE A 210 -6.01 23.09 1.56
C PHE A 210 -7.37 22.86 2.22
N ARG A 211 -7.85 21.62 2.25
CA ARG A 211 -9.10 21.26 2.94
C ARG A 211 -9.01 21.51 4.44
N PHE A 212 -7.91 21.11 5.06
CA PHE A 212 -7.67 21.29 6.49
C PHE A 212 -7.84 22.76 6.92
N GLY A 213 -7.29 23.70 6.15
CA GLY A 213 -7.36 25.13 6.45
C GLY A 213 -8.66 25.82 6.03
N ASN A 214 -9.33 25.37 4.96
CA ASN A 214 -10.39 26.16 4.31
C ASN A 214 -11.79 25.54 4.38
N ALA A 215 -11.92 24.23 4.65
CA ALA A 215 -13.21 23.53 4.51
C ALA A 215 -13.52 22.54 5.64
N ALA A 216 -12.51 22.01 6.32
CA ALA A 216 -12.68 20.96 7.31
C ALA A 216 -13.23 21.49 8.63
N GLY A 217 -14.27 20.84 9.17
CA GLY A 217 -14.72 21.05 10.55
C GLY A 217 -13.72 20.48 11.59
N ALA A 218 -13.94 20.74 12.88
CA ALA A 218 -13.01 20.31 13.94
C ALA A 218 -12.75 18.79 13.99
N VAL A 219 -13.80 17.98 13.74
CA VAL A 219 -13.68 16.52 13.68
C VAL A 219 -12.92 16.07 12.43
N GLU A 220 -13.26 16.63 11.27
CA GLU A 220 -12.60 16.31 10.00
C GLU A 220 -11.12 16.69 10.02
N GLN A 221 -10.76 17.80 10.66
CA GLN A 221 -9.36 18.18 10.88
C GLN A 221 -8.57 17.11 11.63
N GLN A 222 -9.15 16.50 12.68
CA GLN A 222 -8.50 15.41 13.38
C GLN A 222 -8.39 14.17 12.49
N GLN A 223 -9.44 13.83 11.74
CA GLN A 223 -9.42 12.70 10.81
C GLN A 223 -8.34 12.88 9.73
N ILE A 224 -8.22 14.08 9.14
CA ILE A 224 -7.19 14.43 8.15
C ILE A 224 -5.80 14.33 8.76
N LYS A 225 -5.58 14.84 9.99
CA LYS A 225 -4.27 14.75 10.65
C LYS A 225 -3.81 13.30 10.78
N TRP A 226 -4.67 12.41 11.29
CA TRP A 226 -4.27 11.03 11.56
C TRP A 226 -4.28 10.18 10.29
N ALA A 227 -5.40 10.13 9.56
CA ALA A 227 -5.47 9.35 8.33
C ALA A 227 -4.48 9.85 7.26
N GLY A 228 -4.31 11.17 7.15
CA GLY A 228 -3.37 11.81 6.23
C GLY A 228 -1.91 11.46 6.51
N LEU A 229 -1.50 11.27 7.76
CA LEU A 229 -0.14 10.81 8.11
C LEU A 229 0.17 9.42 7.55
N GLY A 230 -0.78 8.48 7.62
CA GLY A 230 -0.57 7.14 7.06
C GLY A 230 -0.55 7.14 5.54
N LEU A 231 -1.39 7.95 4.90
CA LEU A 231 -1.45 8.07 3.45
C LEU A 231 -0.20 8.79 2.90
N LEU A 232 0.33 9.76 3.66
CA LEU A 232 1.66 10.36 3.48
C LEU A 232 2.77 9.30 3.53
N ALA A 233 2.79 8.47 4.58
CA ALA A 233 3.79 7.43 4.72
C ALA A 233 3.74 6.43 3.54
N ALA A 234 2.55 6.00 3.14
CA ALA A 234 2.36 5.14 1.97
C ALA A 234 2.85 5.79 0.67
N ALA A 235 2.57 7.08 0.46
CA ALA A 235 2.97 7.83 -0.72
C ALA A 235 4.48 8.13 -0.79
N VAL A 236 5.13 8.31 0.37
CA VAL A 236 6.57 8.60 0.47
C VAL A 236 7.42 7.33 0.43
N THR A 237 6.87 6.18 0.82
CA THR A 237 7.62 4.89 0.87
C THR A 237 8.29 4.53 -0.48
N PRO A 238 7.63 4.66 -1.65
CA PRO A 238 8.29 4.45 -2.94
C PRO A 238 9.45 5.41 -3.19
N LEU A 239 9.32 6.70 -2.82
CA LEU A 239 10.39 7.69 -2.98
C LEU A 239 11.62 7.31 -2.16
N VAL A 240 11.43 6.82 -0.93
CA VAL A 240 12.51 6.36 -0.04
C VAL A 240 13.23 5.12 -0.60
N TYR A 241 12.56 4.30 -1.40
CA TYR A 241 13.16 3.13 -2.04
C TYR A 241 13.91 3.45 -3.33
N PHE A 242 13.29 4.25 -4.20
CA PHE A 242 13.88 4.55 -5.50
C PHE A 242 15.10 5.46 -5.33
N LEU A 243 15.07 6.42 -4.40
CA LEU A 243 16.12 7.43 -4.25
C LEU A 243 17.52 6.85 -3.91
N PRO A 244 17.69 5.89 -2.98
CA PRO A 244 18.99 5.25 -2.73
C PRO A 244 19.45 4.36 -3.88
N ASN A 245 18.54 3.63 -4.54
CA ASN A 245 18.88 2.82 -5.71
C ASN A 245 19.41 3.71 -6.86
N VAL A 246 18.85 4.92 -7.05
CA VAL A 246 19.39 5.89 -8.01
C VAL A 246 20.81 6.30 -7.64
N ILE A 247 21.03 6.74 -6.41
CA ILE A 247 22.32 7.26 -5.97
C ILE A 247 23.40 6.17 -6.03
N LEU A 248 23.09 4.96 -5.58
CA LEU A 248 24.05 3.86 -5.50
C LEU A 248 24.37 3.23 -6.86
N THR A 249 23.44 3.21 -7.82
CA THR A 249 23.70 2.71 -9.19
C THR A 249 24.45 3.70 -10.06
N THR A 250 24.43 5.00 -9.73
CA THR A 250 25.22 6.04 -10.42
C THR A 250 26.67 6.15 -9.95
N VAL A 251 27.03 5.48 -8.85
CA VAL A 251 28.41 5.41 -8.37
C VAL A 251 29.06 4.18 -8.97
N ASP A 252 29.93 4.39 -9.96
CA ASP A 252 30.73 3.32 -10.55
C ASP A 252 31.80 2.83 -9.54
N VAL A 253 31.45 1.80 -8.79
CA VAL A 253 32.37 1.14 -7.85
C VAL A 253 33.34 0.17 -8.54
N SER A 254 33.22 -0.04 -9.86
CA SER A 254 34.13 -0.92 -10.62
C SER A 254 35.56 -0.39 -10.70
N GLY A 255 35.75 0.91 -10.45
CA GLY A 255 37.05 1.59 -10.40
C GLY A 255 37.73 1.61 -9.01
N LEU A 256 37.12 1.05 -7.97
CA LEU A 256 37.77 1.00 -6.64
C LEU A 256 38.94 -0.01 -6.69
N PRO A 257 40.18 0.40 -6.36
CA PRO A 257 41.33 -0.50 -6.39
C PRO A 257 41.09 -1.76 -5.56
N ASN A 258 41.36 -2.93 -6.15
CA ASN A 258 41.31 -4.29 -5.56
C ASN A 258 42.07 -4.47 -4.22
N LEU A 259 42.70 -3.42 -3.68
CA LEU A 259 43.42 -3.41 -2.42
C LEU A 259 42.48 -3.40 -1.20
N LEU A 260 41.30 -2.77 -1.28
CA LEU A 260 40.32 -2.78 -0.18
C LEU A 260 39.57 -4.12 -0.09
N VAL A 261 39.24 -4.71 -1.23
CA VAL A 261 38.62 -6.04 -1.34
C VAL A 261 39.52 -7.12 -0.73
N ASN A 262 40.83 -7.07 -1.01
CA ASN A 262 41.80 -8.04 -0.48
C ASN A 262 42.21 -7.78 0.98
N ARG A 263 42.11 -6.55 1.52
CA ARG A 263 42.52 -6.24 2.91
C ARG A 263 41.41 -6.34 3.95
N ILE A 264 40.15 -6.13 3.57
CA ILE A 264 39.03 -6.02 4.53
C ILE A 264 38.09 -7.24 4.44
N GLY A 265 38.21 -8.05 3.38
CA GLY A 265 37.50 -9.33 3.23
C GLY A 265 36.00 -9.20 2.92
N PRO A 266 35.26 -10.32 2.91
CA PRO A 266 33.84 -10.38 2.54
C PRO A 266 32.93 -9.47 3.39
N ALA A 267 33.39 -9.05 4.58
CA ALA A 267 32.67 -8.16 5.49
C ALA A 267 32.28 -6.81 4.87
N LEU A 268 33.03 -6.29 3.89
CA LEU A 268 32.66 -5.07 3.17
C LEU A 268 31.46 -5.26 2.23
N PHE A 269 31.26 -6.46 1.66
CA PHE A 269 30.10 -6.78 0.83
C PHE A 269 28.86 -7.09 1.67
N ALA A 270 29.06 -7.58 2.90
CA ALA A 270 27.97 -7.79 3.86
C ALA A 270 27.25 -6.47 4.22
N VAL A 271 27.96 -5.33 4.28
CA VAL A 271 27.37 -4.04 4.67
C VAL A 271 26.34 -3.53 3.64
N PRO A 272 26.62 -3.47 2.32
CA PRO A 272 25.62 -3.16 1.30
C PRO A 272 24.43 -4.13 1.27
N VAL A 273 24.68 -5.43 1.46
CA VAL A 273 23.61 -6.45 1.48
C VAL A 273 22.71 -6.27 2.70
N LEU A 274 23.28 -6.12 3.90
CA LEU A 274 22.51 -5.90 5.12
C LEU A 274 21.78 -4.56 5.09
N ALA A 275 22.38 -3.51 4.53
CA ALA A 275 21.71 -2.23 4.30
C ALA A 275 20.54 -2.38 3.31
N GLY A 276 20.71 -3.17 2.24
CA GLY A 276 19.64 -3.49 1.29
C GLY A 276 18.48 -4.25 1.94
N VAL A 277 18.78 -5.29 2.71
CA VAL A 277 17.79 -6.06 3.48
C VAL A 277 17.09 -5.17 4.51
N LEU A 278 17.83 -4.33 5.24
CA LEU A 278 17.28 -3.39 6.20
C LEU A 278 16.34 -2.38 5.52
N LEU A 279 16.71 -1.83 4.37
CA LEU A 279 15.86 -0.92 3.59
C LEU A 279 14.57 -1.62 3.15
N LEU A 280 14.67 -2.85 2.65
CA LEU A 280 13.51 -3.67 2.26
C LEU A 280 12.55 -3.92 3.43
N LEU A 281 13.09 -4.22 4.63
CA LEU A 281 12.28 -4.42 5.83
C LEU A 281 11.70 -3.09 6.34
N LEU A 282 12.48 -2.01 6.32
CA LEU A 282 12.05 -0.68 6.75
C LEU A 282 10.86 -0.20 5.93
N MET A 283 10.88 -0.38 4.61
CA MET A 283 9.74 -0.04 3.75
C MET A 283 8.46 -0.77 4.15
N ARG A 284 8.55 -2.06 4.48
CA ARG A 284 7.42 -2.86 4.93
C ARG A 284 6.87 -2.30 6.24
N VAL A 285 7.75 -1.98 7.19
CA VAL A 285 7.35 -1.35 8.46
C VAL A 285 6.72 0.03 8.22
N MET A 286 7.27 0.86 7.35
CA MET A 286 6.72 2.18 7.02
C MET A 286 5.34 2.07 6.36
N SER A 287 5.10 1.04 5.55
CA SER A 287 3.78 0.81 4.95
C SER A 287 2.69 0.50 5.99
N LEU A 288 3.05 -0.07 7.16
CA LEU A 288 2.10 -0.32 8.26
C LEU A 288 1.56 0.97 8.88
N LEU A 289 2.25 2.11 8.69
CA LEU A 289 1.73 3.39 9.16
C LEU A 289 0.39 3.73 8.52
N PHE A 290 0.11 3.22 7.32
CA PHE A 290 -1.16 3.45 6.64
C PHE A 290 -2.37 2.79 7.35
N PRO A 291 -2.42 1.46 7.56
CA PRO A 291 -3.51 0.85 8.31
C PRO A 291 -3.53 1.28 9.78
N ILE A 292 -2.37 1.50 10.40
CA ILE A 292 -2.30 1.98 11.78
C ILE A 292 -2.94 3.36 11.91
N SER A 293 -2.69 4.27 10.97
CA SER A 293 -3.26 5.62 11.05
C SER A 293 -4.78 5.62 10.93
N PHE A 294 -5.34 4.78 10.04
CA PHE A 294 -6.78 4.58 9.93
C PHE A 294 -7.34 3.88 11.17
N GLY A 295 -6.63 2.92 11.75
CA GLY A 295 -6.98 2.31 13.03
C GLY A 295 -7.07 3.35 14.15
N VAL A 296 -6.10 4.27 14.25
CA VAL A 296 -6.12 5.37 15.22
C VAL A 296 -7.27 6.34 14.93
N ALA A 297 -7.50 6.71 13.67
CA ALA A 297 -8.61 7.58 13.27
C ALA A 297 -9.97 6.97 13.64
N ILE A 298 -10.13 5.66 13.46
CA ILE A 298 -11.33 4.91 13.85
C ILE A 298 -11.48 4.88 15.38
N LEU A 299 -10.46 4.41 16.10
CA LEU A 299 -10.57 4.15 17.53
C LEU A 299 -10.64 5.43 18.38
N ARG A 300 -9.85 6.45 18.03
CA ARG A 300 -9.71 7.67 18.84
C ARG A 300 -10.59 8.81 18.39
N TYR A 301 -10.86 8.90 17.08
CA TYR A 301 -11.60 10.02 16.48
C TYR A 301 -12.92 9.59 15.86
N ARG A 302 -13.34 8.34 16.14
CA ARG A 302 -14.61 7.77 15.66
C ARG A 302 -14.82 8.05 14.18
N LEU A 303 -13.78 7.78 13.37
CA LEU A 303 -13.88 7.94 11.91
C LEU A 303 -15.10 7.18 11.41
N TRP A 304 -16.03 7.91 10.80
CA TRP A 304 -17.35 7.42 10.37
C TRP A 304 -18.22 6.81 11.49
N ASP A 305 -18.06 7.22 12.75
CA ASP A 305 -18.81 6.69 13.89
C ASP A 305 -18.70 5.16 14.02
N ILE A 306 -17.53 4.61 13.63
CA ILE A 306 -17.25 3.18 13.81
C ILE A 306 -16.93 2.93 15.29
N ASP A 307 -17.89 2.38 16.03
CA ASP A 307 -17.69 1.94 17.39
C ASP A 307 -17.10 0.53 17.44
N LEU A 308 -15.83 0.42 17.84
CA LEU A 308 -15.21 -0.87 18.16
C LEU A 308 -15.37 -1.21 19.63
N VAL A 309 -16.11 -2.29 19.87
CA VAL A 309 -15.94 -3.08 21.09
C VAL A 309 -14.71 -3.97 20.84
N ILE A 310 -13.54 -3.57 21.34
CA ILE A 310 -12.33 -4.41 21.27
C ILE A 310 -12.54 -5.57 22.24
N ASN A 311 -13.02 -6.71 21.73
CA ASN A 311 -13.00 -7.95 22.51
C ASN A 311 -11.57 -8.50 22.47
N ARG A 312 -10.92 -8.60 23.64
CA ARG A 312 -9.55 -9.13 23.80
C ARG A 312 -9.39 -10.49 23.11
N THR A 313 -10.46 -11.31 23.12
CA THR A 313 -10.50 -12.63 22.47
C THR A 313 -10.33 -12.55 20.95
N LEU A 314 -10.90 -11.53 20.30
CA LEU A 314 -10.81 -11.35 18.85
C LEU A 314 -9.40 -10.92 18.43
N VAL A 315 -8.76 -10.07 19.23
CA VAL A 315 -7.37 -9.62 19.01
C VAL A 315 -6.38 -10.77 19.24
N TYR A 316 -6.52 -11.50 20.35
CA TYR A 316 -5.62 -12.63 20.61
C TYR A 316 -5.86 -13.78 19.64
N GLY A 317 -7.12 -14.08 19.30
CA GLY A 317 -7.47 -15.11 18.32
C GLY A 317 -6.91 -14.82 16.93
N SER A 318 -7.02 -13.58 16.45
CA SER A 318 -6.46 -13.20 15.14
C SER A 318 -4.93 -13.21 15.14
N LEU A 319 -4.30 -12.73 16.22
CA LEU A 319 -2.85 -12.75 16.35
C LEU A 319 -2.30 -14.19 16.38
N THR A 320 -2.88 -15.05 17.21
CA THR A 320 -2.48 -16.46 17.30
C THR A 320 -2.71 -17.19 15.97
N GLY A 321 -3.87 -16.97 15.32
CA GLY A 321 -4.16 -17.55 14.01
C GLY A 321 -3.15 -17.12 12.94
N ALA A 322 -2.77 -15.84 12.91
CA ALA A 322 -1.76 -15.33 11.98
C ALA A 322 -0.38 -15.97 12.24
N VAL A 323 0.04 -16.08 13.51
CA VAL A 323 1.30 -16.74 13.87
C VAL A 323 1.32 -18.21 13.43
N VAL A 324 0.24 -18.95 13.68
CA VAL A 324 0.13 -20.36 13.27
C VAL A 324 0.14 -20.49 11.75
N ALA A 325 -0.61 -19.64 11.03
CA ALA A 325 -0.64 -19.68 9.57
C ALA A 325 0.74 -19.37 8.96
N ILE A 326 1.44 -18.35 9.47
CA ILE A 326 2.80 -18.01 9.06
C ILE A 326 3.76 -19.17 9.34
N TYR A 327 3.69 -19.76 10.53
CA TYR A 327 4.53 -20.91 10.89
C TYR A 327 4.33 -22.07 9.93
N VAL A 328 3.07 -22.45 9.67
CA VAL A 328 2.73 -23.54 8.74
C VAL A 328 3.25 -23.23 7.33
N LEU A 329 3.03 -22.01 6.82
CA LEU A 329 3.48 -21.60 5.49
C LEU A 329 5.00 -21.65 5.32
N ILE A 330 5.75 -21.21 6.34
CA ILE A 330 7.22 -21.28 6.33
C ILE A 330 7.65 -22.74 6.32
N VAL A 331 7.12 -23.58 7.22
CA VAL A 331 7.52 -24.98 7.33
C VAL A 331 7.18 -25.75 6.05
N SER A 332 6.00 -25.54 5.48
CA SER A 332 5.59 -26.19 4.23
C SER A 332 6.34 -25.68 3.00
N GLY A 333 6.86 -24.44 3.02
CA GLY A 333 7.69 -23.90 1.94
C GLY A 333 9.15 -24.33 2.00
N LEU A 334 9.59 -24.87 3.14
CA LEU A 334 10.94 -25.39 3.38
C LEU A 334 11.05 -26.91 3.12
N SER A 335 9.93 -27.60 2.94
CA SER A 335 9.82 -29.04 2.66
C SER A 335 9.63 -29.31 1.17
#